data_AF-A0A5P0Y378-F1
#
_entry.id   AF-A0A5P0Y378-F1
#
_cell.length_a   1.000
_cell.length_b   1.000
_cell.length_c   1.000
_cell.angle_alpha   90.00
_cell.angle_beta   90.00
_cell.angle_gamma   90.00
#
_symmetry.space_group_name_H-M   'P 1'
#
loop_
_entity.id
_entity.type
_entity.pdbx_description
1 polymer ?
#
loop_
_entity_poly.entity_id
_entity_poly.type
_entity_poly.pdbx_seq_one_letter_code
_entity_poly.pdbx_strand_id
1 'polypeptide(L)'
;MKVRLFLIAALLMGTVAHMAAQDKKEFTLEVYGGEIPNVKPAFDEEHFLGGEITKKWNTFLCNYTHTYEVEVGLSSSGTEFRKPAVFKAVERVNKYVKKSYKSQHMTKEEAIRIMSHVLDCANIICLESDTAALEEAAGDANTAEEALAFFDHIKLINV
;
A
#
# COMPACT_ATOMS: atom_id res chain seq x y z
N MET A 1 31.14 19.66 14.69
CA MET A 1 31.60 19.45 13.30
C MET A 1 31.79 17.94 13.12
N LYS A 2 30.94 17.22 12.37
CA LYS A 2 31.20 16.72 10.99
C LYS A 2 32.64 16.18 10.88
N VAL A 3 32.91 14.89 10.58
CA VAL A 3 32.61 14.20 9.31
C VAL A 3 32.84 12.67 9.47
N ARG A 4 31.95 11.88 8.85
CA ARG A 4 32.08 10.43 8.55
C ARG A 4 33.18 10.19 7.51
N LEU A 5 33.91 9.07 7.53
CA LEU A 5 34.30 8.41 6.27
C LEU A 5 34.92 7.00 6.40
N PHE A 6 34.33 6.07 5.63
CA PHE A 6 34.81 4.83 4.98
C PHE A 6 35.69 3.81 5.71
N LEU A 7 35.22 2.56 5.69
CA LEU A 7 35.84 1.34 5.14
C LEU A 7 34.80 0.22 5.36
N ILE A 8 34.35 -0.52 4.35
CA ILE A 8 35.03 -1.70 3.81
C ILE A 8 34.54 -1.93 2.38
N ALA A 9 35.51 -2.05 1.47
CA ALA A 9 35.32 -2.51 0.11
C ALA A 9 35.53 -4.03 0.00
N ALA A 10 34.73 -4.64 -0.87
CA ALA A 10 35.01 -5.83 -1.70
C ALA A 10 35.44 -7.15 -1.03
N LEU A 11 34.57 -8.15 -1.05
CA LEU A 11 34.84 -9.45 -1.71
C LEU A 11 33.58 -10.34 -1.75
N LEU A 12 33.04 -10.58 -2.96
CA LEU A 12 32.66 -11.90 -3.50
C LEU A 12 31.77 -11.69 -4.73
N MET A 13 32.43 -11.63 -5.89
CA MET A 13 31.81 -11.99 -7.16
C MET A 13 31.36 -13.45 -7.06
N GLY A 14 30.05 -13.68 -7.08
CA GLY A 14 29.53 -15.04 -6.93
C GLY A 14 28.02 -15.23 -7.05
N THR A 15 27.25 -14.25 -7.55
CA THR A 15 25.84 -14.43 -7.97
C THR A 15 25.42 -13.38 -9.01
N VAL A 16 26.27 -13.09 -10.00
CA VAL A 16 25.89 -12.21 -11.13
C VAL A 16 25.17 -13.05 -12.18
N ALA A 17 23.90 -13.40 -11.93
CA ALA A 17 22.96 -13.85 -12.97
C ALA A 17 21.50 -13.97 -12.47
N HIS A 18 21.03 -13.10 -11.57
CA HIS A 18 19.58 -12.85 -11.39
C HIS A 18 19.32 -11.57 -10.58
N MET A 19 20.01 -10.48 -10.91
CA MET A 19 19.44 -9.15 -10.69
C MET A 19 19.21 -8.57 -12.07
N ALA A 20 18.21 -9.13 -12.76
CA ALA A 20 17.64 -8.48 -13.91
C ALA A 20 17.31 -7.06 -13.47
N ALA A 21 17.79 -6.08 -14.23
CA ALA A 21 17.36 -4.70 -14.14
C ALA A 21 15.83 -4.70 -14.20
N GLN A 22 15.19 -4.63 -13.04
CA GLN A 22 13.78 -4.34 -12.96
C GLN A 22 13.68 -2.88 -13.38
N ASP A 23 13.30 -2.67 -14.64
CA ASP A 23 12.88 -1.38 -15.16
C ASP A 23 11.98 -0.73 -14.10
N LYS A 24 12.42 0.38 -13.51
CA LYS A 24 11.65 1.06 -12.45
C LYS A 24 10.42 1.66 -13.12
N LYS A 25 9.33 0.89 -13.17
CA LYS A 25 8.02 1.36 -13.61
C LYS A 25 7.56 2.45 -12.63
N GLU A 26 7.71 3.72 -13.02
CA GLU A 26 7.04 4.83 -12.34
C GLU A 26 5.58 4.86 -12.79
N PHE A 27 4.66 4.96 -11.85
CA PHE A 27 3.24 5.07 -12.14
C PHE A 27 2.75 6.46 -11.80
N THR A 28 1.91 7.03 -12.66
CA THR A 28 1.26 8.32 -12.42
C THR A 28 -0.23 8.07 -12.30
N LEU A 29 -0.84 8.53 -11.21
CA LEU A 29 -2.27 8.47 -10.97
C LEU A 29 -2.83 9.88 -10.89
N GLU A 30 -3.92 10.12 -11.62
CA GLU A 30 -4.60 11.39 -11.67
C GLU A 30 -5.67 11.47 -10.57
N VAL A 31 -5.63 12.53 -9.77
CA VAL A 31 -6.59 12.78 -8.69
C VAL A 31 -7.67 13.73 -9.20
N TYR A 32 -8.73 13.16 -9.76
CA TYR A 32 -9.87 13.92 -10.25
C TYR A 32 -10.61 14.62 -9.10
N GLY A 33 -10.59 15.97 -9.07
CA GLY A 33 -11.36 16.78 -8.12
C GLY A 33 -10.65 17.09 -6.79
N GLY A 34 -9.36 16.77 -6.67
CA GLY A 34 -8.49 17.21 -5.56
C GLY A 34 -8.69 16.53 -4.20
N GLU A 35 -9.79 15.79 -3.99
CA GLU A 35 -10.06 15.06 -2.74
C GLU A 35 -10.50 13.62 -3.00
N ILE A 36 -9.93 12.68 -2.26
CA ILE A 36 -10.35 11.27 -2.28
C ILE A 36 -11.70 11.17 -1.55
N PRO A 37 -12.76 10.62 -2.18
CA PRO A 37 -14.06 10.51 -1.56
C PRO A 37 -13.98 9.74 -0.24
N ASN A 38 -14.38 10.38 0.86
CA ASN A 38 -14.48 9.73 2.16
C ASN A 38 -15.73 8.85 2.17
N VAL A 39 -15.54 7.55 1.98
CA VAL A 39 -16.63 6.58 2.15
C VAL A 39 -16.67 6.20 3.63
N LYS A 40 -17.76 6.57 4.30
CA LYS A 40 -18.02 6.19 5.69
C LYS A 40 -18.64 4.79 5.72
N PRO A 41 -17.94 3.77 6.28
CA PRO A 41 -18.50 2.43 6.37
C PRO A 41 -19.60 2.33 7.43
N ALA A 42 -20.36 1.25 7.39
CA ALA A 42 -21.37 0.92 8.41
C ALA A 42 -20.72 0.58 9.78
N PHE A 43 -19.46 0.14 9.77
CA PHE A 43 -18.66 -0.14 10.95
C PHE A 43 -17.28 0.51 10.80
N ASP A 44 -16.92 1.40 11.73
CA ASP A 44 -15.61 2.06 11.75
C ASP A 44 -14.58 1.15 12.46
N GLU A 45 -13.56 0.69 11.74
CA GLU A 45 -12.41 0.01 12.34
C GLU A 45 -11.34 1.02 12.74
N GLU A 46 -10.98 1.07 14.03
CA GLU A 46 -9.94 1.97 14.52
C GLU A 46 -8.55 1.50 14.10
N HIS A 47 -7.87 2.32 13.27
CA HIS A 47 -6.49 2.06 12.89
C HIS A 47 -5.52 2.40 14.04
N PHE A 48 -4.43 1.64 14.22
CA PHE A 48 -3.49 1.83 15.34
C PHE A 48 -2.74 3.17 15.35
N LEU A 49 -2.75 3.90 14.22
CA LEU A 49 -2.20 5.25 14.13
C LEU A 49 -3.22 6.34 14.50
N GLY A 50 -4.52 6.00 14.49
CA GLY A 50 -5.63 6.90 14.78
C GLY A 50 -5.82 8.03 13.77
N GLY A 51 -6.74 8.95 14.09
CA GLY A 51 -6.93 10.21 13.38
C GLY A 51 -7.31 10.05 11.91
N GLU A 52 -6.66 10.83 11.04
CA GLU A 52 -6.91 10.82 9.59
C GLU A 52 -6.62 9.46 8.93
N ILE A 53 -5.68 8.69 9.48
CA ILE A 53 -5.36 7.35 8.94
C ILE A 53 -6.54 6.40 9.14
N THR A 54 -7.27 6.50 10.25
CA THR A 54 -8.49 5.71 10.48
C THR A 54 -9.53 5.96 9.39
N LYS A 55 -9.73 7.22 8.99
CA LYS A 55 -10.68 7.57 7.92
C LYS A 55 -10.26 6.93 6.59
N LYS A 56 -9.01 7.14 6.19
CA LYS A 56 -8.45 6.60 4.93
C LYS A 56 -8.46 5.06 4.91
N TRP A 57 -8.17 4.42 6.04
CA TRP A 57 -8.21 2.97 6.21
C TRP A 57 -9.62 2.41 6.00
N ASN A 58 -10.61 3.03 6.63
CA ASN A 58 -12.02 2.64 6.49
C ASN A 58 -12.54 2.82 5.07
N THR A 59 -12.16 3.93 4.41
CA THR A 59 -12.45 4.13 2.98
C THR A 59 -11.78 3.05 2.12
N PHE A 60 -10.52 2.70 2.39
CA PHE A 60 -9.83 1.61 1.71
C PHE A 60 -10.55 0.27 1.88
N LEU A 61 -10.91 -0.10 3.12
CA LEU A 61 -11.65 -1.34 3.37
C LEU A 61 -12.99 -1.37 2.62
N CYS A 62 -13.77 -0.29 2.66
CA CYS A 62 -15.06 -0.21 1.99
C CYS A 62 -14.93 -0.28 0.46
N ASN A 63 -13.91 0.35 -0.11
CA ASN A 63 -13.68 0.39 -1.55
C ASN A 63 -13.22 -0.97 -2.10
N TYR A 64 -12.39 -1.67 -1.33
CA TYR A 64 -11.80 -2.94 -1.74
C TYR A 64 -12.65 -4.15 -1.36
N THR A 65 -13.60 -4.02 -0.44
CA THR A 65 -14.42 -5.15 0.04
C THR A 65 -15.81 -5.09 -0.56
N HIS A 66 -16.21 -6.11 -1.29
CA HIS A 66 -17.59 -6.30 -1.73
C HIS A 66 -18.23 -7.45 -0.96
N THR A 67 -19.28 -7.15 -0.20
CA THR A 67 -20.08 -8.15 0.50
C THR A 67 -21.36 -8.38 -0.28
N TYR A 68 -21.54 -9.59 -0.82
CA TYR A 68 -22.83 -10.00 -1.39
C TYR A 68 -23.58 -10.87 -0.38
N GLU A 69 -24.84 -10.55 -0.10
CA GLU A 69 -25.75 -11.48 0.56
C GLU A 69 -26.24 -12.49 -0.47
N VAL A 70 -25.79 -13.74 -0.36
CA VAL A 70 -26.27 -14.83 -1.23
C VAL A 70 -27.44 -15.50 -0.52
N GLU A 71 -28.67 -15.13 -0.86
CA GLU A 71 -29.87 -15.85 -0.42
C GLU A 71 -30.05 -17.14 -1.24
N VAL A 72 -29.27 -18.18 -0.93
CA VAL A 72 -29.62 -19.55 -1.34
C VAL A 72 -29.27 -20.56 -0.24
N GLY A 73 -30.27 -20.95 0.54
CA GLY A 73 -30.39 -22.28 1.16
C GLY A 73 -29.55 -22.63 2.41
N LEU A 74 -28.35 -22.10 2.59
CA LEU A 74 -27.48 -22.31 3.78
C LEU A 74 -26.47 -21.15 3.78
N SER A 75 -26.72 -20.13 4.60
CA SER A 75 -26.06 -18.81 4.51
C SER A 75 -24.54 -18.88 4.62
N SER A 76 -23.87 -18.77 3.47
CA SER A 76 -22.46 -18.38 3.38
C SER A 76 -22.40 -17.01 2.71
N SER A 77 -22.20 -15.96 3.50
CA SER A 77 -21.84 -14.65 2.98
C SER A 77 -20.46 -14.76 2.33
N GLY A 78 -20.35 -14.35 1.07
CA GLY A 78 -19.08 -14.28 0.35
C GLY A 78 -18.53 -12.85 0.40
N THR A 79 -17.30 -12.70 0.89
CA THR A 79 -16.55 -11.45 0.78
C THR A 79 -15.61 -11.56 -0.41
N GLU A 80 -15.80 -10.70 -1.42
CA GLU A 80 -14.89 -10.60 -2.56
C GLU A 80 -14.05 -9.32 -2.44
N PHE A 81 -12.75 -9.42 -2.70
CA PHE A 81 -11.86 -8.28 -2.70
C PHE A 81 -11.64 -7.77 -4.12
N ARG A 82 -11.99 -6.51 -4.39
CA ARG A 82 -11.62 -5.81 -5.61
C ARG A 82 -10.09 -5.65 -5.64
N LYS A 83 -9.45 -5.87 -6.80
CA LYS A 83 -7.98 -5.70 -7.00
C LYS A 83 -7.15 -6.34 -5.85
N PRO A 84 -7.24 -7.66 -5.65
CA PRO A 84 -6.72 -8.35 -4.46
C PRO A 84 -5.20 -8.24 -4.29
N ALA A 85 -4.45 -8.03 -5.38
CA ALA A 85 -3.01 -7.81 -5.32
C ALA A 85 -2.65 -6.52 -4.59
N VAL A 86 -3.34 -5.42 -4.92
CA VAL A 86 -3.16 -4.11 -4.29
C VAL A 86 -3.60 -4.16 -2.83
N PHE A 87 -4.72 -4.83 -2.54
CA PHE A 87 -5.18 -5.04 -1.16
C PHE A 87 -4.09 -5.70 -0.29
N LYS A 88 -3.55 -6.83 -0.77
CA LYS A 88 -2.49 -7.56 -0.07
C LYS A 88 -1.20 -6.74 0.08
N ALA A 89 -0.87 -5.90 -0.91
CA ALA A 89 0.27 -5.00 -0.81
C ALA A 89 0.09 -3.97 0.31
N VAL A 90 -1.09 -3.35 0.42
CA VAL A 90 -1.43 -2.42 1.52
C VAL A 90 -1.36 -3.12 2.87
N GLU A 91 -1.96 -4.30 3.02
CA GLU A 91 -1.91 -5.07 4.28
C GLU A 91 -0.48 -5.40 4.69
N ARG A 92 0.37 -5.75 3.73
CA ARG A 92 1.78 -6.06 3.97
C ARG A 92 2.54 -4.84 4.50
N VAL A 93 2.36 -3.68 3.86
CA VAL A 93 2.96 -2.42 4.36
C VAL A 93 2.40 -2.07 5.74
N ASN A 94 1.08 -2.21 5.94
CA ASN A 94 0.44 -1.94 7.22
C ASN A 94 1.04 -2.80 8.36
N LYS A 95 1.23 -4.10 8.11
CA LYS A 95 1.86 -5.03 9.04
C LYS A 95 3.30 -4.63 9.36
N TYR A 96 4.07 -4.21 8.35
CA TYR A 96 5.42 -3.72 8.52
C TYR A 96 5.47 -2.46 9.38
N VAL A 97 4.68 -1.44 9.03
CA VAL A 97 4.60 -0.18 9.79
C VAL A 97 4.19 -0.44 11.24
N LYS A 98 3.19 -1.30 11.47
CA LYS A 98 2.75 -1.69 12.82
C LYS A 98 3.88 -2.33 13.63
N LYS A 99 4.67 -3.21 13.00
CA LYS A 99 5.80 -3.88 13.65
C LYS A 99 6.92 -2.88 13.97
N SER A 100 7.31 -2.06 13.01
CA SER A 100 8.39 -1.06 13.13
C SER A 100 8.06 0.05 14.13
N TYR A 101 6.80 0.48 14.18
CA TYR A 101 6.30 1.42 15.18
C TYR A 101 6.34 0.82 16.59
N LYS A 102 5.84 -0.42 16.77
CA LYS A 102 5.88 -1.13 18.06
C LYS A 102 7.31 -1.39 18.55
N SER A 103 8.25 -1.64 17.65
CA SER A 103 9.66 -1.84 17.98
C SER A 103 10.45 -0.54 18.12
N GLN A 104 9.81 0.63 18.05
CA GLN A 104 10.45 1.96 18.13
C GLN A 104 11.52 2.22 17.04
N HIS A 105 11.49 1.48 15.94
CA HIS A 105 12.38 1.69 14.79
C HIS A 105 11.82 2.75 13.82
N MET A 106 10.58 3.18 14.03
CA MET A 106 9.85 4.15 13.20
C MET A 106 9.06 5.08 14.11
N THR A 107 9.12 6.38 13.88
CA THR A 107 8.33 7.35 14.66
C THR A 107 6.86 7.33 14.25
N LYS A 108 5.99 7.94 15.07
CA LYS A 108 4.56 8.05 14.75
C LYS A 108 4.35 8.90 13.50
N GLU A 109 5.13 9.96 13.34
CA GLU A 109 5.08 10.90 12.21
C GLU A 109 5.48 10.20 10.90
N GLU A 110 6.54 9.40 10.93
CA GLU A 110 6.98 8.59 9.80
C GLU A 110 5.92 7.54 9.41
N ALA A 111 5.35 6.85 10.40
CA ALA A 111 4.30 5.87 10.19
C ALA A 111 3.03 6.49 9.58
N ILE A 112 2.61 7.67 10.05
CA ILE A 112 1.49 8.43 9.50
C ILE A 112 1.78 8.84 8.07
N ARG A 113 2.98 9.36 7.77
CA ARG A 113 3.36 9.77 6.42
C ARG A 113 3.31 8.61 5.43
N ILE A 114 3.90 7.46 5.80
CA ILE A 114 3.92 6.25 4.96
C ILE A 114 2.50 5.76 4.73
N MET A 115 1.72 5.55 5.79
CA MET A 115 0.37 5.00 5.67
C MET A 115 -0.58 5.95 4.95
N SER A 116 -0.43 7.27 5.12
CA SER A 116 -1.24 8.24 4.36
C SER A 116 -1.00 8.08 2.86
N HIS A 117 0.26 8.08 2.42
CA HIS A 117 0.60 7.95 1.01
C HIS A 117 0.11 6.63 0.41
N VAL A 118 0.34 5.52 1.12
CA VAL A 118 -0.09 4.18 0.69
C VAL A 118 -1.61 4.11 0.53
N LEU A 119 -2.37 4.62 1.50
CA LEU A 119 -3.83 4.59 1.45
C LEU A 119 -4.39 5.54 0.39
N ASP A 120 -3.73 6.67 0.16
CA ASP A 120 -4.12 7.61 -0.90
C ASP A 120 -3.94 6.97 -2.28
N CYS A 121 -2.78 6.35 -2.52
CA CYS A 121 -2.54 5.57 -3.74
C CYS A 121 -3.56 4.44 -3.91
N ALA A 122 -3.77 3.63 -2.87
CA ALA A 122 -4.69 2.50 -2.95
C ALA A 122 -6.13 2.94 -3.24
N ASN A 123 -6.62 4.01 -2.59
CA ASN A 123 -7.97 4.50 -2.84
C ASN A 123 -8.13 5.02 -4.26
N ILE A 124 -7.13 5.70 -4.83
CA ILE A 124 -7.17 6.17 -6.22
C ILE A 124 -7.12 4.98 -7.19
N ILE A 125 -6.21 4.01 -6.99
CA ILE A 125 -6.15 2.78 -7.79
C ILE A 125 -7.51 2.08 -7.83
N CYS A 126 -8.28 2.13 -6.75
CA CYS A 126 -9.60 1.50 -6.69
C CYS A 126 -10.64 2.17 -7.61
N LEU A 127 -10.51 3.47 -7.83
CA LEU A 127 -11.37 4.27 -8.70
C LEU A 127 -10.94 4.17 -10.17
N GLU A 128 -9.66 3.87 -10.40
CA GLU A 128 -9.12 3.72 -11.74
C GLU A 128 -9.61 2.44 -12.45
N SER A 129 -9.87 2.62 -13.74
CA SER A 129 -10.36 1.56 -14.63
C SER A 129 -9.22 0.73 -15.21
N ASP A 130 -8.13 1.38 -15.62
CA ASP A 130 -6.96 0.73 -16.21
C ASP A 130 -5.84 0.56 -15.17
N THR A 131 -5.88 -0.58 -14.48
CA THR A 131 -4.94 -0.88 -13.39
C THR A 131 -4.20 -2.20 -13.57
N ALA A 132 -4.27 -2.83 -14.75
CA ALA A 132 -3.68 -4.15 -14.96
C ALA A 132 -2.18 -4.17 -14.64
N ALA A 133 -1.43 -3.17 -15.11
CA ALA A 133 0.00 -3.04 -14.84
C ALA A 133 0.32 -2.71 -13.37
N LEU A 134 -0.58 -1.98 -12.69
CA LEU A 134 -0.47 -1.65 -11.26
C LEU A 134 -0.73 -2.89 -10.39
N GLU A 135 -1.73 -3.69 -10.76
CA GLU A 135 -2.09 -4.92 -10.07
C GLU A 135 -1.02 -6.00 -10.26
N GLU A 136 -0.43 -6.11 -11.45
CA GLU A 136 0.73 -6.96 -11.71
C GLU A 136 1.91 -6.56 -10.83
N ALA A 137 2.29 -5.27 -10.84
CA ALA A 137 3.39 -4.76 -10.02
C ALA A 137 3.15 -4.91 -8.51
N ALA A 138 1.90 -4.73 -8.04
CA ALA A 138 1.51 -4.99 -6.66
C ALA A 138 1.56 -6.49 -6.30
N GLY A 139 1.25 -7.37 -7.27
CA GLY A 139 1.33 -8.81 -7.13
C GLY A 139 2.76 -9.33 -7.03
N ASP A 140 3.68 -8.71 -7.77
CA ASP A 140 5.12 -9.02 -7.74
C ASP A 140 5.81 -8.56 -6.45
N ALA A 141 5.20 -7.61 -5.73
CA ALA A 141 5.70 -7.12 -4.44
C ALA A 141 5.44 -8.15 -3.31
N ASN A 142 6.40 -9.04 -3.10
CA ASN A 142 6.28 -10.17 -2.17
C ASN A 142 6.74 -9.83 -0.74
N THR A 143 7.63 -8.84 -0.60
CA THR A 143 8.18 -8.34 0.66
C THR A 143 7.57 -6.99 1.06
N ALA A 144 7.75 -6.59 2.32
CA ALA A 144 7.21 -5.32 2.80
C ALA A 144 7.96 -4.12 2.17
N GLU A 145 9.26 -4.29 1.96
CA GLU A 145 10.14 -3.33 1.34
C GLU A 145 9.80 -3.14 -0.14
N GLU A 146 9.53 -4.23 -0.88
CA GLU A 146 9.05 -4.16 -2.27
C GLU A 146 7.67 -3.51 -2.36
N ALA A 147 6.74 -3.85 -1.44
CA ALA A 147 5.42 -3.23 -1.43
C ALA A 147 5.52 -1.72 -1.11
N LEU A 148 6.39 -1.33 -0.18
CA LEU A 148 6.65 0.07 0.11
C LEU A 148 7.25 0.80 -1.09
N ALA A 149 8.23 0.18 -1.77
CA ALA A 149 8.84 0.74 -2.97
C ALA A 149 7.83 0.87 -4.13
N PHE A 150 6.91 -0.10 -4.28
CA PHE A 150 5.80 -0.01 -5.23
C PHE A 150 4.97 1.25 -4.99
N PHE A 151 4.53 1.50 -3.75
CA PHE A 151 3.76 2.71 -3.44
C PHE A 151 4.58 4.00 -3.55
N ASP A 152 5.87 3.98 -3.22
CA ASP A 152 6.76 5.14 -3.35
C ASP A 152 7.00 5.54 -4.82
N HIS A 153 6.94 4.57 -5.75
CA HIS A 153 7.03 4.82 -7.19
C HIS A 153 5.72 5.34 -7.82
N ILE A 154 4.63 5.40 -7.04
CA ILE A 154 3.36 5.97 -7.49
C ILE A 154 3.35 7.47 -7.17
N LYS A 155 3.24 8.28 -8.23
CA LYS A 155 3.06 9.74 -8.12
C LYS A 155 1.59 10.08 -8.29
N LEU A 156 1.04 10.75 -7.28
CA LEU A 156 -0.31 11.31 -7.34
C LEU A 156 -0.22 12.72 -7.91
N ILE A 157 -0.90 12.97 -9.04
CA ILE A 157 -0.97 14.27 -9.69
C ILE A 157 -2.40 14.79 -9.56
N ASN A 158 -2.56 15.99 -9.01
CA ASN A 158 -3.85 16.66 -9.01
C ASN A 158 -4.09 17.28 -10.39
N VAL A 159 -5.21 16.93 -11.01
CA VAL A 159 -5.67 17.44 -12.32
C VAL A 159 -6.98 18.20 -12.19
#